data_AF-W8DW27-F1
#
_entry.id   AF-W8DW27-F1
#
_cell.length_a   1.000
_cell.length_b   1.000
_cell.length_c   1.000
_cell.angle_alpha   90.00
_cell.angle_beta   90.00
_cell.angle_gamma   90.00
#
_symmetry.space_group_name_H-M   'P 1'
#
loop_
_entity.id
_entity.type
_entity.pdbx_description
1 polymer ?
#
loop_
_entity_poly.entity_id
_entity_poly.type
_entity_poly.pdbx_seq_one_letter_code
_entity_poly.pdbx_strand_id
1 'polypeptide(L)'
;MRYVLMFLSLLTPFHVLAALSLAPIADAPYQKSIYKLSSDKGIQGGSPVPHQSFHLVNEGKVLGSFIAGQGFDSQDKDVCFVAWSNNAHQAERVLPTIGFGDWEAETCHATRSVGMLDEKDNKVIIAVIYDVASPNTTAQEAIIVSVDLTNHSITINEPLTRKIGASGAKSIKELRTLYRTMP
;
A
#
# COMPACT_ATOMS: atom_id res chain seq x y z
N MET A 1 36.31 -19.39 -55.20
CA MET A 1 36.52 -18.57 -53.97
C MET A 1 35.14 -18.26 -53.41
N ARG A 2 34.86 -18.74 -52.19
CA ARG A 2 33.52 -18.78 -51.59
C ARG A 2 33.45 -17.63 -50.58
N TYR A 3 32.66 -16.60 -50.87
CA TYR A 3 32.50 -15.42 -50.03
C TYR A 3 31.90 -15.81 -48.68
N VAL A 4 32.69 -15.67 -47.61
CA VAL A 4 32.23 -15.81 -46.23
C VAL A 4 31.50 -14.52 -45.85
N LEU A 5 30.16 -14.58 -45.79
CA LEU A 5 29.34 -13.50 -45.27
C LEU A 5 29.54 -13.43 -43.74
N MET A 6 30.19 -12.37 -43.27
CA MET A 6 30.38 -12.08 -41.86
C MET A 6 29.11 -11.40 -41.32
N PHE A 7 28.22 -12.17 -40.69
CA PHE A 7 27.07 -11.63 -39.95
C PHE A 7 27.57 -11.05 -38.62
N LEU A 8 27.85 -9.75 -38.61
CA LEU A 8 28.10 -8.98 -37.39
C LEU A 8 26.75 -8.75 -36.69
N SER A 9 26.41 -9.62 -35.73
CA SER A 9 25.23 -9.49 -34.90
C SER A 9 25.40 -8.30 -33.95
N LEU A 10 24.62 -7.24 -34.17
CA LEU A 10 24.48 -6.13 -33.22
C LEU A 10 23.86 -6.66 -31.92
N LEU A 11 24.69 -6.83 -30.89
CA LEU A 11 24.25 -6.97 -29.50
C LEU A 11 23.91 -5.56 -28.98
N THR A 12 22.69 -5.09 -29.23
CA THR A 12 22.17 -3.91 -28.50
C THR A 12 21.87 -4.32 -27.07
N PRO A 13 22.43 -3.66 -26.04
CA PRO A 13 22.09 -3.96 -24.66
C PRO A 13 20.62 -3.58 -24.43
N PHE A 14 19.80 -4.60 -24.14
CA PHE A 14 18.47 -4.38 -23.59
C PHE A 14 18.65 -3.87 -22.16
N HIS A 15 18.64 -2.56 -21.97
CA HIS A 15 18.51 -1.96 -20.65
C HIS A 15 17.09 -2.27 -20.16
N VAL A 16 16.94 -3.37 -19.42
CA VAL A 16 15.75 -3.63 -18.62
C VAL A 16 15.73 -2.57 -17.53
N LEU A 17 14.88 -1.54 -17.69
CA LEU A 17 14.53 -0.65 -16.58
C LEU A 17 13.78 -1.50 -15.56
N ALA A 18 14.49 -1.94 -14.52
CA ALA A 18 13.88 -2.64 -13.41
C ALA A 18 12.98 -1.63 -12.67
N ALA A 19 11.67 -1.76 -12.89
CA ALA A 19 10.69 -0.88 -12.27
C ALA A 19 10.41 -1.32 -10.83
N LEU A 20 10.25 -0.34 -9.95
CA LEU A 20 9.71 -0.52 -8.61
C LEU A 20 8.36 -1.25 -8.67
N SER A 21 8.15 -2.20 -7.77
CA SER A 21 6.94 -3.04 -7.78
C SER A 21 6.49 -3.46 -6.37
N LEU A 22 5.25 -3.93 -6.28
CA LEU A 22 4.70 -4.58 -5.11
C LEU A 22 4.63 -6.09 -5.36
N ALA A 23 5.42 -6.87 -4.63
CA ALA A 23 5.44 -8.32 -4.71
C ALA A 23 4.63 -8.92 -3.55
N PRO A 24 3.64 -9.79 -3.78
CA PRO A 24 2.82 -10.35 -2.72
C PRO A 24 3.64 -11.22 -1.75
N ILE A 25 3.27 -11.19 -0.47
CA ILE A 25 3.97 -11.95 0.58
C ILE A 25 3.00 -12.66 1.52
N ALA A 26 3.53 -13.60 2.31
CA ALA A 26 2.79 -14.23 3.38
C ALA A 26 2.60 -13.25 4.55
N ASP A 27 1.39 -13.23 5.12
CA ASP A 27 1.02 -12.29 6.18
C ASP A 27 1.43 -12.78 7.58
N ALA A 28 1.55 -14.10 7.76
CA ALA A 28 1.79 -14.77 9.04
C ALA A 28 2.99 -14.23 9.85
N PRO A 29 4.15 -13.88 9.24
CA PRO A 29 5.28 -13.33 10.00
C PRO A 29 4.94 -12.06 10.78
N TYR A 30 4.01 -11.25 10.29
CA TYR A 30 3.69 -9.94 10.87
C TYR A 30 2.62 -9.98 11.95
N GLN A 31 1.89 -11.09 12.09
CA GLN A 31 0.74 -11.23 12.99
C GLN A 31 1.03 -10.73 14.41
N LYS A 32 2.12 -11.22 15.02
CA LYS A 32 2.46 -10.92 16.42
C LYS A 32 2.81 -9.44 16.61
N SER A 33 3.63 -8.89 15.72
CA SER A 33 4.02 -7.47 15.79
C SER A 33 2.84 -6.55 15.53
N ILE A 34 1.97 -6.90 14.58
CA ILE A 34 0.78 -6.11 14.26
C ILE A 34 -0.18 -6.09 15.42
N TYR A 35 -0.50 -7.26 16.01
CA TYR A 35 -1.37 -7.35 17.17
C TYR A 35 -0.93 -6.42 18.31
N LYS A 36 0.39 -6.40 18.60
CA LYS A 36 0.95 -5.52 19.63
C LYS A 36 0.84 -4.05 19.23
N LEU A 37 1.36 -3.68 18.05
CA LEU A 37 1.40 -2.29 17.61
C LEU A 37 0.02 -1.68 17.40
N SER A 38 -0.96 -2.47 16.95
CA SER A 38 -2.34 -2.03 16.79
C SER A 38 -2.99 -1.80 18.15
N SER A 39 -2.73 -2.67 19.12
CA SER A 39 -3.24 -2.52 20.50
C SER A 39 -2.74 -1.22 21.14
N ASP A 40 -1.47 -0.87 20.91
CA ASP A 40 -0.88 0.42 21.36
C ASP A 40 -1.55 1.65 20.70
N LYS A 41 -2.33 1.43 19.63
CA LYS A 41 -3.13 2.45 18.92
C LYS A 41 -4.63 2.39 19.24
N GLY A 42 -5.04 1.55 20.20
CA GLY A 42 -6.44 1.35 20.54
C GLY A 42 -7.21 0.47 19.56
N ILE A 43 -6.50 -0.26 18.68
CA ILE A 43 -7.09 -1.24 17.75
C ILE A 43 -7.01 -2.63 18.40
N GLN A 44 -8.17 -3.14 18.81
CA GLN A 44 -8.31 -4.45 19.43
C GLN A 44 -8.26 -5.56 18.38
N GLY A 45 -7.63 -6.68 18.74
CA GLY A 45 -7.61 -7.87 17.88
C GLY A 45 -6.88 -7.68 16.55
N GLY A 46 -6.04 -6.66 16.41
CA GLY A 46 -5.46 -6.29 15.13
C GLY A 46 -4.69 -7.45 14.46
N SER A 47 -4.97 -7.66 13.17
CA SER A 47 -4.36 -8.69 12.35
C SER A 47 -4.09 -8.19 10.93
N PRO A 48 -3.13 -8.77 10.21
CA PRO A 48 -3.04 -8.60 8.77
C PRO A 48 -4.33 -9.04 8.08
N VAL A 49 -4.64 -8.40 6.96
CA VAL A 49 -5.66 -8.88 6.02
C VAL A 49 -5.03 -9.92 5.09
N PRO A 50 -5.59 -11.12 4.95
CA PRO A 50 -5.05 -12.16 4.09
C PRO A 50 -4.82 -11.69 2.65
N HIS A 51 -3.65 -12.01 2.09
CA HIS A 51 -3.28 -11.71 0.70
C HIS A 51 -3.21 -10.22 0.34
N GLN A 52 -3.20 -9.31 1.33
CA GLN A 52 -3.08 -7.87 1.14
C GLN A 52 -1.77 -7.32 1.76
N SER A 53 -0.73 -8.14 1.80
CA SER A 53 0.64 -7.74 2.17
C SER A 53 1.58 -7.85 0.98
N PHE A 54 2.50 -6.89 0.87
CA PHE A 54 3.40 -6.77 -0.26
C PHE A 54 4.79 -6.28 0.17
N HIS A 55 5.84 -6.90 -0.38
CA HIS A 55 7.16 -6.27 -0.42
C HIS A 55 7.17 -5.14 -1.45
N LEU A 56 7.72 -4.00 -1.06
CA LEU A 56 8.16 -2.98 -1.99
C LEU A 56 9.53 -3.39 -2.51
N VAL A 57 9.63 -3.68 -3.82
CA VAL A 57 10.83 -4.23 -4.43
C VAL A 57 11.35 -3.27 -5.50
N ASN A 58 12.65 -2.97 -5.46
CA ASN A 58 13.36 -2.28 -6.52
C ASN A 58 14.56 -3.13 -6.97
N GLU A 59 14.66 -3.44 -8.26
CA GLU A 59 15.75 -4.26 -8.82
C GLU A 59 15.99 -5.58 -8.06
N GLY A 60 14.93 -6.22 -7.56
CA GLY A 60 15.00 -7.45 -6.76
C GLY A 60 15.37 -7.24 -5.29
N LYS A 61 15.71 -6.02 -4.87
CA LYS A 61 15.96 -5.67 -3.47
C LYS A 61 14.66 -5.26 -2.78
N VAL A 62 14.38 -5.87 -1.63
CA VAL A 62 13.28 -5.46 -0.75
C VAL A 62 13.66 -4.15 -0.06
N LEU A 63 12.84 -3.11 -0.27
CA LEU A 63 12.99 -1.79 0.34
C LEU A 63 12.15 -1.63 1.62
N GLY A 64 11.16 -2.50 1.79
CA GLY A 64 10.29 -2.60 2.95
C GLY A 64 9.04 -3.40 2.61
N SER A 65 8.12 -3.52 3.55
CA SER A 65 6.87 -4.27 3.37
C SER A 65 5.68 -3.47 3.84
N PHE A 66 4.69 -3.39 2.98
CA PHE A 66 3.36 -2.86 3.26
C PHE A 66 2.46 -4.02 3.70
N ILE A 67 1.70 -3.83 4.77
CA ILE A 67 0.72 -4.81 5.26
C ILE A 67 -0.60 -4.09 5.49
N ALA A 68 -1.66 -4.49 4.79
CA ALA A 68 -3.01 -4.08 5.17
C ALA A 68 -3.43 -4.82 6.45
N GLY A 69 -4.11 -4.13 7.35
CA GLY A 69 -4.60 -4.72 8.58
C GLY A 69 -6.01 -4.28 8.95
N GLN A 70 -6.61 -5.08 9.81
CA GLN A 70 -7.97 -4.90 10.31
C GLN A 70 -8.03 -5.22 11.81
N GLY A 71 -9.04 -4.72 12.48
CA GLY A 71 -9.32 -5.01 13.89
C GLY A 71 -10.63 -4.36 14.32
N PHE A 72 -10.73 -4.06 15.61
CA PHE A 72 -11.92 -3.42 16.20
C PHE A 72 -11.54 -2.18 17.01
N ASP A 73 -12.42 -1.19 17.04
CA ASP A 73 -12.32 -0.09 18.01
C ASP A 73 -12.83 -0.51 19.40
N SER A 74 -12.89 0.44 20.34
CA SER A 74 -13.42 0.19 21.69
C SER A 74 -14.92 -0.10 21.77
N GLN A 75 -15.64 0.08 20.66
CA GLN A 75 -17.10 -0.12 20.53
C GLN A 75 -17.41 -1.35 19.67
N ASP A 76 -16.43 -2.24 19.44
CA ASP A 76 -16.52 -3.43 18.60
C ASP A 76 -16.88 -3.12 17.13
N LYS A 77 -16.58 -1.92 16.64
CA LYS A 77 -16.75 -1.56 15.22
C LYS A 77 -15.52 -1.96 14.43
N ASP A 78 -15.75 -2.47 13.23
CA ASP A 78 -14.68 -2.85 12.31
C ASP A 78 -13.85 -1.63 11.89
N VAL A 79 -12.53 -1.75 12.03
CA VAL A 79 -11.57 -0.70 11.68
C VAL A 79 -10.44 -1.25 10.83
N CYS A 80 -9.82 -0.38 10.05
CA CYS A 80 -8.67 -0.73 9.22
C CYS A 80 -7.45 0.11 9.56
N PHE A 81 -6.29 -0.42 9.18
CA PHE A 81 -5.02 0.26 9.33
C PHE A 81 -4.01 -0.23 8.29
N VAL A 82 -2.91 0.51 8.20
CA VAL A 82 -1.73 0.12 7.41
C VAL A 82 -0.57 -0.16 8.36
N ALA A 83 0.12 -1.27 8.17
CA ALA A 83 1.38 -1.58 8.84
C ALA A 83 2.56 -1.47 7.86
N TRP A 84 3.74 -1.19 8.42
CA TRP A 84 4.98 -1.12 7.66
C TRP A 84 6.12 -1.83 8.39
N SER A 85 6.99 -2.46 7.60
CA SER A 85 8.20 -3.15 8.05
C SER A 85 9.38 -2.76 7.18
N ASN A 86 10.54 -2.50 7.80
CA ASN A 86 11.79 -2.30 7.07
C ASN A 86 12.58 -3.61 6.90
N ASN A 87 12.33 -4.62 7.73
CA ASN A 87 13.13 -5.84 7.78
C ASN A 87 12.39 -7.15 7.43
N ALA A 88 11.24 -7.06 6.75
CA ALA A 88 10.47 -8.20 6.18
C ALA A 88 9.98 -9.28 7.17
N HIS A 89 10.20 -9.11 8.47
CA HIS A 89 9.90 -10.16 9.47
C HIS A 89 9.05 -9.67 10.64
N GLN A 90 8.92 -8.36 10.82
CA GLN A 90 8.04 -7.77 11.82
C GLN A 90 7.60 -6.38 11.38
N ALA A 91 6.36 -6.01 11.72
CA ALA A 91 5.91 -4.64 11.58
C ALA A 91 6.62 -3.76 12.62
N GLU A 92 6.99 -2.56 12.20
CA GLU A 92 7.64 -1.53 13.02
C GLU A 92 6.70 -0.34 13.27
N ARG A 93 5.68 -0.19 12.42
CA ARG A 93 4.69 0.89 12.51
C ARG A 93 3.31 0.39 12.12
N VAL A 94 2.30 0.91 12.82
CA VAL A 94 0.89 0.83 12.46
C VAL A 94 0.35 2.27 12.35
N LEU A 95 -0.32 2.55 11.23
CA LEU A 95 -1.00 3.79 10.91
C LEU A 95 -2.51 3.49 10.91
N PRO A 96 -3.26 3.88 11.95
CA PRO A 96 -4.72 3.79 11.94
C PRO A 96 -5.32 4.54 10.76
N THR A 97 -6.36 3.97 10.13
CA THR A 97 -7.04 4.58 8.99
C THR A 97 -8.56 4.67 9.23
N ILE A 98 -9.37 3.91 8.49
CA ILE A 98 -10.83 3.92 8.59
C ILE A 98 -11.25 3.48 9.99
N GLY A 99 -12.11 4.28 10.63
CA GLY A 99 -12.53 4.13 12.02
C GLY A 99 -11.70 4.92 13.04
N PHE A 100 -10.73 5.73 12.59
CA PHE A 100 -9.92 6.58 13.47
C PHE A 100 -9.65 7.97 12.88
N GLY A 101 -9.43 8.95 13.77
CA GLY A 101 -9.02 10.30 13.40
C GLY A 101 -9.98 10.94 12.40
N ASP A 102 -9.44 11.43 11.28
CA ASP A 102 -10.23 12.04 10.19
C ASP A 102 -11.26 11.09 9.55
N TRP A 103 -11.17 9.78 9.80
CA TRP A 103 -12.06 8.74 9.27
C TRP A 103 -12.85 8.00 10.37
N GLU A 104 -12.99 8.59 11.56
CA GLU A 104 -13.70 7.97 12.69
C GLU A 104 -15.21 7.73 12.45
N ALA A 105 -15.80 8.49 11.52
CA ALA A 105 -17.21 8.36 11.17
C ALA A 105 -17.51 7.13 10.29
N GLU A 106 -16.47 6.53 9.70
CA GLU A 106 -16.57 5.43 8.76
C GLU A 106 -16.21 4.10 9.42
N THR A 107 -17.00 3.06 9.15
CA THR A 107 -16.69 1.67 9.53
C THR A 107 -15.98 0.96 8.38
N CYS A 108 -14.91 0.22 8.66
CA CYS A 108 -14.20 -0.50 7.61
C CYS A 108 -14.78 -1.90 7.41
N HIS A 109 -15.42 -2.18 6.27
CA HIS A 109 -15.90 -3.54 5.99
C HIS A 109 -14.81 -4.45 5.42
N ALA A 110 -13.95 -3.94 4.55
CA ALA A 110 -12.90 -4.73 3.94
C ALA A 110 -11.78 -3.87 3.35
N THR A 111 -10.56 -4.40 3.34
CA THR A 111 -9.52 -3.93 2.41
C THR A 111 -9.76 -4.55 1.04
N ARG A 112 -10.14 -3.71 0.07
CA ARG A 112 -10.49 -4.14 -1.29
C ARG A 112 -9.25 -4.37 -2.15
N SER A 113 -8.34 -3.40 -2.16
CA SER A 113 -7.12 -3.50 -2.97
C SER A 113 -6.03 -2.57 -2.49
N VAL A 114 -4.79 -2.99 -2.65
CA VAL A 114 -3.58 -2.19 -2.43
C VAL A 114 -2.85 -2.05 -3.76
N GLY A 115 -2.25 -0.90 -4.02
CA GLY A 115 -1.39 -0.76 -5.18
C GLY A 115 -0.64 0.55 -5.29
N MET A 116 0.42 0.54 -6.09
CA MET A 116 1.24 1.72 -6.34
C MET A 116 0.56 2.67 -7.33
N LEU A 117 0.48 3.95 -6.97
CA LEU A 117 0.02 5.02 -7.85
C LEU A 117 1.17 5.61 -8.64
N ASP A 118 2.28 5.91 -7.97
CA ASP A 118 3.40 6.62 -8.56
C ASP A 118 4.70 6.45 -7.76
N GLU A 119 5.80 6.81 -8.39
CA GLU A 119 7.13 6.93 -7.78
C GLU A 119 7.76 8.25 -8.25
N LYS A 120 8.11 9.12 -7.30
CA LYS A 120 8.75 10.40 -7.59
C LYS A 120 9.58 10.88 -6.42
N ASP A 121 10.74 11.48 -6.68
CA ASP A 121 11.59 12.15 -5.69
C ASP A 121 11.90 11.26 -4.46
N ASN A 122 12.32 10.00 -4.70
CA ASN A 122 12.56 8.97 -3.68
C ASN A 122 11.35 8.66 -2.78
N LYS A 123 10.14 8.94 -3.26
CA LYS A 123 8.89 8.60 -2.59
C LYS A 123 8.06 7.68 -3.46
N VAL A 124 7.48 6.68 -2.81
CA VAL A 124 6.53 5.76 -3.41
C VAL A 124 5.16 6.06 -2.87
N ILE A 125 4.21 6.29 -3.78
CA ILE A 125 2.82 6.57 -3.42
C ILE A 125 2.03 5.27 -3.56
N ILE A 126 1.55 4.75 -2.44
CA ILE A 126 0.73 3.54 -2.38
C ILE A 126 -0.69 3.94 -1.97
N ALA A 127 -1.68 3.40 -2.66
CA ALA A 127 -3.08 3.53 -2.29
C ALA A 127 -3.61 2.22 -1.72
N VAL A 128 -4.52 2.36 -0.77
CA VAL A 128 -5.36 1.28 -0.25
C VAL A 128 -6.80 1.70 -0.44
N ILE A 129 -7.59 0.90 -1.14
CA ILE A 129 -9.04 1.10 -1.26
C ILE A 129 -9.71 0.21 -0.23
N TYR A 130 -10.60 0.79 0.56
CA TYR A 130 -11.47 0.13 1.51
C TYR A 130 -12.90 0.15 1.00
N ASP A 131 -13.64 -0.93 1.29
CA ASP A 131 -15.10 -0.87 1.33
C ASP A 131 -15.48 -0.35 2.72
N VAL A 132 -16.19 0.78 2.76
CA VAL A 132 -16.55 1.47 4.00
C VAL A 132 -18.06 1.64 4.11
N ALA A 133 -18.53 1.84 5.33
CA ALA A 133 -19.90 2.24 5.59
C ALA A 133 -19.96 3.44 6.54
N SER A 134 -20.79 4.39 6.12
CA SER A 134 -21.34 5.43 6.97
C SER A 134 -22.78 5.05 7.34
N PRO A 135 -23.42 5.72 8.31
CA PRO A 135 -24.74 5.31 8.84
C PRO A 135 -25.84 5.08 7.80
N ASN A 136 -25.76 5.75 6.63
CA ASN A 136 -26.80 5.73 5.61
C ASN A 136 -26.35 5.18 4.25
N THR A 137 -25.07 4.80 4.09
CA THR A 137 -24.55 4.37 2.78
C THR A 137 -23.27 3.55 2.92
N THR A 138 -23.01 2.71 1.92
CA THR A 138 -21.69 2.09 1.71
C THR A 138 -20.97 2.83 0.60
N ALA A 139 -19.64 2.93 0.70
CA ALA A 139 -18.80 3.58 -0.31
C ALA A 139 -17.47 2.83 -0.50
N GLN A 140 -16.71 3.26 -1.51
CA GLN A 140 -15.30 2.95 -1.63
C GLN A 140 -14.50 4.19 -1.30
N GLU A 141 -13.61 4.09 -0.32
CA GLU A 141 -12.69 5.16 0.05
C GLU A 141 -11.26 4.69 -0.04
N ALA A 142 -10.38 5.60 -0.47
CA ALA A 142 -8.97 5.34 -0.60
C ALA A 142 -8.15 6.12 0.42
N ILE A 143 -7.23 5.44 1.08
CA ILE A 143 -6.19 6.07 1.87
C ILE A 143 -4.89 6.00 1.10
N ILE A 144 -4.23 7.14 0.98
CA ILE A 144 -2.97 7.26 0.25
C ILE A 144 -1.85 7.40 1.25
N VAL A 145 -0.83 6.55 1.12
CA VAL A 145 0.38 6.58 1.93
C VAL A 145 1.59 6.90 1.07
N SER A 146 2.52 7.65 1.65
CA SER A 146 3.83 7.92 1.06
C SER A 146 4.87 7.09 1.81
N VAL A 147 5.67 6.33 1.07
CA VAL A 147 6.88 5.67 1.58
C VAL A 147 8.07 6.52 1.15
N ASP A 148 8.85 7.00 2.11
CA ASP A 148 10.10 7.70 1.85
C ASP A 148 11.25 6.68 1.86
N LEU A 149 11.89 6.52 0.70
CA LEU A 149 12.94 5.52 0.50
C LEU A 149 14.28 5.94 1.10
N THR A 150 14.43 7.21 1.50
CA THR A 150 15.67 7.75 2.09
C THR A 150 15.75 7.40 3.57
N ASN A 151 14.64 7.56 4.28
CA ASN A 151 14.57 7.32 5.72
C ASN A 151 13.77 6.05 6.09
N HIS A 152 13.33 5.29 5.08
CA HIS A 152 12.58 4.04 5.24
C HIS A 152 11.34 4.21 6.14
N SER A 153 10.59 5.29 5.90
CA SER A 153 9.39 5.62 6.67
C SER A 153 8.14 5.60 5.82
N ILE A 154 7.00 5.39 6.49
CA ILE A 154 5.67 5.44 5.90
C ILE A 154 4.84 6.49 6.64
N THR A 155 4.06 7.26 5.90
CA THR A 155 3.14 8.28 6.43
C THR A 155 1.86 8.32 5.61
N ILE A 156 0.73 8.62 6.24
CA ILE A 156 -0.49 8.95 5.50
C ILE A 156 -0.25 10.27 4.76
N ASN A 157 -0.47 10.27 3.45
CA ASN A 157 -0.45 11.47 2.63
C ASN A 157 -1.83 12.12 2.71
N GLU A 158 -2.11 12.81 3.80
CA GLU A 158 -3.42 13.43 4.02
C GLU A 158 -3.82 14.44 2.93
N PRO A 159 -2.94 15.33 2.42
CA PRO A 159 -3.33 16.26 1.38
C PRO A 159 -3.82 15.55 0.12
N LEU A 160 -3.18 14.44 -0.25
CA LEU A 160 -3.59 13.64 -1.39
C LEU A 160 -4.84 12.81 -1.08
N THR A 161 -4.92 12.23 0.11
CA THR A 161 -6.09 11.48 0.58
C THR A 161 -7.35 12.36 0.61
N ARG A 162 -7.27 13.62 1.06
CA ARG A 162 -8.40 14.55 0.99
C ARG A 162 -8.82 14.91 -0.44
N LYS A 163 -7.87 14.93 -1.39
CA LYS A 163 -8.16 15.25 -2.79
C LYS A 163 -8.85 14.11 -3.55
N ILE A 164 -8.41 12.87 -3.36
CA ILE A 164 -8.86 11.72 -4.17
C ILE A 164 -9.41 10.54 -3.37
N GLY A 165 -9.33 10.56 -2.04
CA GLY A 165 -9.72 9.44 -1.18
C GLY A 165 -11.21 9.12 -1.27
N ALA A 166 -12.06 10.14 -1.27
CA ALA A 166 -13.51 10.00 -1.41
C ALA A 166 -14.00 10.04 -2.88
N SER A 167 -13.13 9.77 -3.86
CA SER A 167 -13.51 9.86 -5.28
C SER A 167 -14.45 8.74 -5.75
N GLY A 168 -14.71 7.72 -4.92
CA GLY A 168 -15.48 6.54 -5.28
C GLY A 168 -14.78 5.61 -6.28
N ALA A 169 -13.45 5.74 -6.43
CA ALA A 169 -12.68 4.88 -7.32
C ALA A 169 -12.70 3.44 -6.83
N LYS A 170 -13.02 2.50 -7.72
CA LYS A 170 -13.24 1.08 -7.39
C LYS A 170 -12.01 0.21 -7.59
N SER A 171 -10.97 0.77 -8.20
CA SER A 171 -9.74 0.08 -8.52
C SER A 171 -8.52 1.00 -8.44
N ILE A 172 -7.34 0.41 -8.16
CA ILE A 172 -6.07 1.13 -8.20
C ILE A 172 -5.82 1.75 -9.58
N LYS A 173 -6.30 1.11 -10.66
CA LYS A 173 -6.19 1.67 -12.02
C LYS A 173 -6.95 2.98 -12.16
N GLU A 174 -8.18 3.06 -11.64
CA GLU A 174 -8.98 4.29 -11.64
C GLU A 174 -8.31 5.38 -10.79
N LEU A 175 -7.88 5.05 -9.57
CA LEU A 175 -7.15 6.00 -8.71
C LEU A 175 -5.88 6.52 -9.38
N ARG A 176 -5.12 5.67 -10.07
CA ARG A 176 -3.91 6.07 -10.78
C ARG A 176 -4.23 7.05 -11.92
N THR A 177 -5.32 6.83 -12.64
CA THR A 177 -5.78 7.77 -13.67
C THR A 177 -6.12 9.12 -13.03
N LEU A 178 -6.94 9.12 -11.97
CA LEU A 178 -7.28 10.34 -11.23
C LEU A 178 -6.03 11.07 -10.77
N TYR A 179 -5.10 10.36 -10.13
CA TYR A 179 -3.85 10.91 -9.63
C TYR A 179 -3.04 11.63 -10.71
N ARG A 180 -2.94 11.05 -11.91
CA ARG A 180 -2.18 11.63 -13.03
C ARG A 180 -2.86 12.80 -13.73
N THR A 181 -4.18 12.89 -13.62
CA THR A 181 -4.97 13.96 -14.24
C THR A 181 -5.23 15.14 -13.30
N MET A 182 -4.78 15.07 -12.05
CA MET A 182 -4.91 16.18 -11.12
C MET A 182 -4.04 17.37 -11.57
N PRO A 183 -4.56 18.61 -11.45
CA PRO A 183 -3.79 19.81 -11.67
C PRO A 183 -2.75 20.05 -10.57
#